data_AF-A0AAD6Z260-F1
#
_entry.id   AF-A0AAD6Z260-F1
#
_cell.length_a   1.000
_cell.length_b   1.000
_cell.length_c   1.000
_cell.angle_alpha   90.00
_cell.angle_beta   90.00
_cell.angle_gamma   90.00
#
_symmetry.space_group_name_H-M   'P 1'
#
loop_
_entity.id
_entity.type
_entity.pdbx_description
1 polymer ?
#
loop_
_entity_poly.entity_id
_entity_poly.type
_entity_poly.pdbx_seq_one_letter_code
_entity_poly.pdbx_strand_id
1 'polypeptide(L)'
;MPHALTLELAAGGGTKRLKEMDQKLHDDLTKAGFKLTWELTPGDGEVGLVGFFFDRTASGTLLDMGCGQLIVEGKVKVKQGVEIEKLESDGIVFKDGSRIQADVIVLATGYEPIIANAVAVFGEEIKEKIGSKIWGLDKEGELNCCYRPTGAPGLWFAPGAIQHSRFFSKHVAIQILAQELGLKI
;
A
#
# COMPACT_ATOMS: atom_id res chain seq x y z
N MET A 1 17.50 -6.47 -4.00
CA MET A 1 17.58 -6.94 -2.59
C MET A 1 16.31 -7.74 -2.34
N PRO A 2 16.39 -8.92 -1.72
CA PRO A 2 15.19 -9.66 -1.32
C PRO A 2 14.25 -8.79 -0.47
N HIS A 3 12.94 -8.90 -0.68
CA HIS A 3 11.97 -8.04 0.00
C HIS A 3 11.95 -8.28 1.52
N ALA A 4 12.04 -9.55 1.94
CA ALA A 4 12.20 -9.92 3.36
C ALA A 4 13.40 -9.23 4.04
N LEU A 5 14.58 -9.26 3.40
CA LEU A 5 15.77 -8.59 3.94
C LEU A 5 15.56 -7.08 4.05
N THR A 6 14.81 -6.47 3.12
CA THR A 6 14.51 -5.04 3.19
C THR A 6 13.65 -4.71 4.40
N LEU A 7 12.69 -5.58 4.75
CA LEU A 7 11.88 -5.43 5.96
C LEU A 7 12.69 -5.64 7.23
N GLU A 8 13.58 -6.65 7.26
CA GLU A 8 14.48 -6.87 8.39
C GLU A 8 15.41 -5.67 8.63
N LEU A 9 15.95 -5.08 7.57
CA LEU A 9 16.78 -3.87 7.68
C LEU A 9 15.96 -2.65 8.15
N ALA A 10 14.71 -2.53 7.72
CA ALA A 10 13.81 -1.49 8.21
C ALA A 10 13.56 -1.64 9.72
N ALA A 11 13.18 -2.85 10.14
CA ALA A 11 12.95 -3.19 11.54
C ALA A 11 14.23 -3.09 12.40
N GLY A 12 15.38 -3.45 11.85
CA GLY A 12 16.71 -3.43 12.50
C GLY A 12 17.31 -2.04 12.73
N GLY A 13 16.54 -0.97 12.50
CA GLY A 13 16.96 0.41 12.74
C GLY A 13 16.90 1.32 11.51
N GLY A 14 16.60 0.79 10.33
CA GLY A 14 16.38 1.60 9.12
C GLY A 14 15.22 2.58 9.29
N THR A 15 14.08 2.12 9.82
CA THR A 15 12.92 2.99 10.10
C THR A 15 13.28 4.09 11.10
N LYS A 16 14.03 3.75 12.16
CA LYS A 16 14.49 4.72 13.16
C LYS A 16 15.34 5.82 12.52
N ARG A 17 16.32 5.45 11.68
CA ARG A 17 17.18 6.40 10.98
C ARG A 17 16.40 7.34 10.07
N LEU A 18 15.40 6.82 9.34
CA LEU A 18 14.53 7.67 8.51
C LEU A 18 13.71 8.64 9.35
N LYS A 19 13.17 8.20 10.49
CA LYS A 19 12.44 9.06 11.42
C LYS A 19 13.29 10.20 11.98
N GLU A 20 14.57 9.94 12.26
CA GLU A 20 15.51 10.96 12.73
C GLU A 20 15.77 12.04 11.68
N MET A 21 15.81 11.68 10.39
CA MET A 21 16.00 12.64 9.30
C MET A 21 14.84 13.63 9.19
N ASP A 22 13.61 13.16 9.40
CA ASP A 22 12.37 13.95 9.32
C ASP A 22 11.80 14.34 10.69
N GLN A 23 12.61 14.26 11.76
CA GLN A 23 12.15 14.42 13.14
C GLN A 23 11.38 15.73 13.36
N LYS A 24 11.89 16.84 12.82
CA LYS A 24 11.23 18.14 12.97
C LYS A 24 9.82 18.13 12.38
N LEU A 25 9.63 17.55 11.20
CA LEU A 25 8.33 17.46 10.55
C LEU A 25 7.38 16.58 11.38
N HIS A 26 7.87 15.45 11.88
CA HIS A 26 7.08 14.55 12.72
C HIS A 26 6.61 15.22 14.02
N ASP A 27 7.50 15.96 14.68
CA ASP A 27 7.17 16.68 15.91
C ASP A 27 6.12 17.77 15.66
N ASP A 28 6.28 18.54 14.58
CA ASP A 28 5.37 19.62 14.22
C ASP A 28 3.99 19.07 13.79
N LEU A 29 3.96 17.96 13.05
CA LEU A 29 2.71 17.25 12.70
C LEU A 29 2.00 16.72 13.95
N THR A 30 2.75 16.13 14.89
CA THR A 30 2.20 15.63 16.15
C THR A 30 1.60 16.77 16.97
N LYS A 31 2.28 17.93 17.05
CA LYS A 31 1.76 19.14 17.70
C LYS A 31 0.51 19.68 17.02
N ALA A 32 0.43 19.60 15.69
CA ALA A 32 -0.77 19.94 14.92
C ALA A 32 -1.90 18.91 15.09
N GLY A 33 -1.68 17.83 15.85
CA GLY A 33 -2.67 16.81 16.18
C GLY A 33 -2.75 15.68 15.16
N PHE A 34 -1.81 15.57 14.21
CA PHE A 34 -1.76 14.47 13.25
C PHE A 34 -1.23 13.19 13.91
N LYS A 35 -1.92 12.05 13.72
CA LYS A 35 -1.50 10.76 14.28
C LYS A 35 -0.55 10.06 13.31
N LEU A 36 0.72 9.95 13.71
CA LEU A 36 1.74 9.21 12.99
C LEU A 36 1.71 7.72 13.37
N THR A 37 2.04 6.84 12.43
CA THR A 37 2.27 5.41 12.67
C THR A 37 3.43 4.91 11.81
N TRP A 38 4.16 3.93 12.33
CA TRP A 38 5.29 3.26 11.67
C TRP A 38 5.10 1.74 11.62
N GLU A 39 4.01 1.26 12.20
CA GLU A 39 3.69 -0.15 12.36
C GLU A 39 2.46 -0.47 11.50
N LEU A 40 2.49 -1.62 10.83
CA LEU A 40 1.32 -2.12 10.09
C LEU A 40 0.21 -2.52 11.08
N THR A 41 0.62 -3.25 12.12
CA THR A 41 -0.21 -3.69 13.24
C THR A 41 0.43 -3.17 14.51
N PRO A 42 -0.32 -2.50 15.40
CA PRO A 42 0.21 -2.04 16.68
C PRO A 42 0.84 -3.20 17.47
N GLY A 43 2.11 -3.05 17.83
CA GLY A 43 2.88 -4.04 18.61
C GLY A 43 3.73 -5.01 17.79
N ASP A 44 3.60 -5.03 16.46
CA ASP A 44 4.39 -5.91 15.58
C ASP A 44 5.75 -5.28 15.15
N GLY A 45 6.05 -4.08 15.64
CA GLY A 45 7.30 -3.36 15.40
C GLY A 45 7.27 -2.42 14.19
N GLU A 46 8.26 -1.51 14.17
CA GLU A 46 8.33 -0.43 13.19
C GLU A 46 8.94 -0.88 11.85
N VAL A 47 8.09 -1.06 10.84
CA VAL A 47 8.50 -1.43 9.48
C VAL A 47 8.58 -0.24 8.52
N GLY A 48 8.03 0.92 8.93
CA GLY A 48 8.09 2.17 8.18
C GLY A 48 7.51 2.05 6.76
N LEU A 49 7.85 3.01 5.90
CA LEU A 49 7.32 3.09 4.53
C LEU A 49 7.44 1.78 3.74
N VAL A 50 8.56 1.07 3.91
CA VAL A 50 8.82 -0.19 3.20
C VAL A 50 7.77 -1.25 3.56
N GLY A 51 7.41 -1.36 4.84
CA GLY A 51 6.34 -2.26 5.29
C GLY A 51 4.99 -1.91 4.68
N PHE A 52 4.58 -0.64 4.75
CA PHE A 52 3.34 -0.16 4.13
C PHE A 52 3.33 -0.40 2.61
N PHE A 53 4.47 -0.21 1.93
CA PHE A 53 4.60 -0.48 0.51
C PHE A 53 4.36 -1.95 0.17
N PHE A 54 5.01 -2.89 0.87
CA PHE A 54 4.87 -4.31 0.56
C PHE A 54 3.52 -4.87 1.00
N ASP A 55 3.04 -4.56 2.21
CA ASP A 55 1.80 -5.15 2.74
C ASP A 55 0.54 -4.50 2.14
N ARG A 56 0.57 -3.18 1.93
CA ARG A 56 -0.62 -2.38 1.56
C ARG A 56 -0.49 -1.66 0.23
N THR A 57 0.56 -1.89 -0.56
CA THR A 57 0.83 -1.10 -1.77
C THR A 57 0.92 0.41 -1.46
N ALA A 58 1.41 0.76 -0.27
CA ALA A 58 1.41 2.12 0.29
C ALA A 58 -0.01 2.75 0.44
N SER A 59 -1.07 1.93 0.42
CA SER A 59 -2.43 2.39 0.68
C SER A 59 -2.56 2.92 2.10
N GLY A 60 -3.25 4.05 2.23
CA GLY A 60 -3.42 4.76 3.50
C GLY A 60 -2.13 5.43 4.01
N THR A 61 -1.08 5.53 3.19
CA THR A 61 0.16 6.21 3.55
C THR A 61 0.21 7.62 2.97
N LEU A 62 0.43 8.62 3.82
CA LEU A 62 0.79 9.97 3.38
C LEU A 62 2.29 10.00 3.09
N LEU A 63 2.65 10.02 1.80
CA LEU A 63 3.99 10.41 1.38
C LEU A 63 4.03 11.92 1.27
N ASP A 64 4.76 12.58 2.18
CA ASP A 64 4.75 14.03 2.20
C ASP A 64 5.51 14.60 1.00
N MET A 65 4.76 15.34 0.18
CA MET A 65 5.27 16.13 -0.94
C MET A 65 4.99 17.64 -0.72
N GLY A 66 4.76 18.05 0.54
CA GLY A 66 4.47 19.41 0.97
C GLY A 66 3.13 19.60 1.68
N CYS A 67 2.30 18.55 1.79
CA CYS A 67 1.02 18.61 2.49
C CYS A 67 1.22 18.71 4.02
N GLY A 68 2.29 18.08 4.54
CA GLY A 68 2.61 18.10 5.95
C GLY A 68 2.77 19.52 6.49
N GLN A 69 3.47 20.38 5.74
CA GLN A 69 3.63 21.78 6.10
C GLN A 69 2.28 22.54 6.14
N LEU A 70 1.35 22.23 5.24
CA LEU A 70 0.02 22.84 5.24
C LEU A 70 -0.82 22.42 6.46
N ILE A 71 -0.63 21.19 6.94
CA ILE A 71 -1.23 20.71 8.19
C ILE A 71 -0.61 21.44 9.39
N VAL A 72 0.72 21.55 9.43
CA VAL A 72 1.45 22.27 10.49
C VAL A 72 1.02 23.75 10.59
N GLU A 73 0.82 24.39 9.44
CA GLU A 73 0.36 25.79 9.38
C GLU A 73 -1.15 25.97 9.64
N GLY A 74 -1.89 24.87 9.83
CA GLY A 74 -3.34 24.90 10.06
C GLY A 74 -4.18 25.24 8.82
N LYS A 75 -3.56 25.30 7.63
CA LYS A 75 -4.24 25.51 6.34
C LYS A 75 -5.04 24.29 5.94
N VAL A 76 -4.55 23.10 6.28
CA VAL A 76 -5.26 21.82 6.14
C VAL A 76 -5.59 21.31 7.55
N LYS A 77 -6.89 21.15 7.83
CA LYS A 77 -7.35 20.54 9.08
C LYS A 77 -7.53 19.04 8.90
N VAL A 78 -7.18 18.26 9.92
CA VAL A 78 -7.29 16.80 9.90
C VAL A 78 -8.30 16.36 10.96
N LYS A 79 -9.32 15.60 10.54
CA LYS A 79 -10.22 14.87 11.44
C LYS A 79 -9.95 13.38 11.27
N GLN A 80 -9.63 12.71 12.38
CA GLN A 80 -9.12 11.34 12.39
C GLN A 80 -9.61 10.60 13.64
N GLY A 81 -9.67 9.27 13.58
CA GLY A 81 -10.11 8.43 14.70
C GLY A 81 -11.62 8.33 14.89
N VAL A 82 -12.40 8.80 13.91
CA VAL A 82 -13.85 8.60 13.84
C VAL A 82 -14.25 8.37 12.39
N GLU A 83 -15.09 7.38 12.14
CA GLU A 83 -15.58 7.09 10.80
C GLU A 83 -16.69 8.07 10.38
N ILE A 84 -16.81 8.23 9.06
CA ILE A 84 -17.96 8.90 8.45
C ILE A 84 -19.19 8.01 8.64
N GLU A 85 -20.29 8.61 9.08
CA GLU A 85 -21.59 7.95 9.18
C GLU A 85 -22.37 8.13 7.86
N LYS A 86 -22.48 9.37 7.38
CA LYS A 86 -23.19 9.70 6.16
C LYS A 86 -22.73 11.03 5.56
N LEU A 87 -23.01 11.20 4.27
CA LEU A 87 -22.87 12.48 3.58
C LEU A 87 -24.23 13.17 3.54
N GLU A 88 -24.21 14.48 3.72
CA GLU A 88 -25.36 15.36 3.55
C GLU A 88 -25.08 16.33 2.39
N SER A 89 -26.12 17.02 1.90
CA SER A 89 -26.00 17.92 0.76
C SER A 89 -25.01 19.07 0.96
N ASP A 90 -24.71 19.41 2.21
CA ASP A 90 -23.88 20.55 2.63
C ASP A 90 -22.86 20.16 3.70
N GLY A 91 -22.54 18.86 3.85
CA GLY A 91 -21.58 18.44 4.85
C GLY A 91 -21.40 16.94 5.05
N ILE A 92 -20.61 16.62 6.07
CA ILE A 92 -20.23 15.27 6.47
C ILE A 92 -20.62 15.07 7.93
N VAL A 93 -21.32 13.97 8.23
CA VAL A 93 -21.68 13.56 9.59
C VAL A 93 -20.82 12.36 9.98
N PHE A 94 -20.27 12.40 11.19
CA PHE A 94 -19.39 11.38 11.75
C PHE A 94 -20.11 10.57 12.83
N LYS A 95 -19.63 9.34 13.08
CA LYS A 95 -20.24 8.44 14.07
C LYS A 95 -20.22 8.96 15.52
N ASP A 96 -19.37 9.93 15.82
CA ASP A 96 -19.34 10.63 17.11
C ASP A 96 -20.43 11.71 17.24
N GLY A 97 -21.29 11.86 16.23
CA GLY A 97 -22.34 12.88 16.14
C GLY A 97 -21.85 14.25 15.70
N SER A 98 -20.54 14.43 15.48
CA SER A 98 -20.00 15.69 14.98
C SER A 98 -20.29 15.87 13.48
N ARG A 99 -20.31 17.13 13.04
CA ARG A 99 -20.60 17.51 11.65
C ARG A 99 -19.61 18.54 11.14
N ILE A 100 -19.16 18.37 9.90
CA ILE A 100 -18.36 19.36 9.18
C ILE A 100 -19.17 19.85 7.99
N GLN A 101 -19.40 21.15 7.91
CA GLN A 101 -20.00 21.79 6.74
C GLN A 101 -18.97 21.83 5.60
N ALA A 102 -19.41 21.53 4.38
CA ALA A 102 -18.57 21.57 3.19
C ALA A 102 -19.40 21.91 1.95
N ASP A 103 -18.88 22.83 1.11
CA ASP A 103 -19.49 23.15 -0.18
C ASP A 103 -19.16 22.11 -1.26
N VAL A 104 -18.01 21.43 -1.11
CA VAL A 104 -17.52 20.40 -2.03
C VAL A 104 -16.95 19.23 -1.23
N ILE A 105 -17.31 18.02 -1.63
CA ILE A 105 -16.79 16.77 -1.07
C ILE A 105 -16.06 16.02 -2.18
N VAL A 106 -14.78 15.71 -1.95
CA VAL A 106 -13.95 14.93 -2.89
C VAL A 106 -13.67 13.57 -2.25
N LEU A 107 -14.13 12.49 -2.89
CA LEU A 107 -13.88 11.12 -2.44
C LEU A 107 -12.53 10.63 -2.97
N ALA A 108 -11.47 10.89 -2.21
CA ALA A 108 -10.12 10.41 -2.49
C ALA A 108 -9.85 9.03 -1.83
N THR A 109 -10.75 8.07 -2.04
CA THR A 109 -10.78 6.78 -1.30
C THR A 109 -9.84 5.70 -1.86
N GLY A 110 -8.97 6.04 -2.81
CA GLY A 110 -8.00 5.11 -3.39
C GLY A 110 -8.61 4.15 -4.42
N TYR A 111 -7.96 2.99 -4.59
CA TYR A 111 -8.31 1.99 -5.60
C TYR A 111 -8.61 0.63 -4.95
N GLU A 112 -9.36 -0.20 -5.65
CA GLU A 112 -9.56 -1.59 -5.25
C GLU A 112 -8.27 -2.42 -5.36
N PRO A 113 -8.12 -3.48 -4.55
CA PRO A 113 -7.02 -4.42 -4.68
C PRO A 113 -6.96 -5.06 -6.08
N ILE A 114 -5.75 -5.37 -6.56
CA ILE A 114 -5.53 -5.95 -7.90
C ILE A 114 -6.33 -7.26 -8.10
N ILE A 115 -6.53 -8.05 -7.03
CA ILE A 115 -7.32 -9.28 -7.07
C ILE A 115 -8.79 -9.03 -7.44
N ALA A 116 -9.38 -7.89 -7.06
CA ALA A 116 -10.76 -7.56 -7.42
C ALA A 116 -10.90 -7.42 -8.94
N ASN A 117 -9.91 -6.80 -9.60
CA ASN A 117 -9.88 -6.70 -11.06
C ASN A 117 -9.76 -8.08 -11.73
N ALA A 118 -8.94 -8.99 -11.18
CA ALA A 118 -8.83 -10.35 -11.71
C ALA A 118 -10.16 -11.12 -11.60
N VAL A 119 -10.85 -11.01 -10.46
CA VAL A 119 -12.17 -11.62 -10.25
C VAL A 119 -13.21 -11.05 -11.20
N ALA A 120 -13.22 -9.72 -11.39
CA ALA A 120 -14.19 -9.07 -12.28
C ALA A 120 -14.07 -9.55 -13.74
N VAL A 121 -12.86 -9.93 -14.17
CA VAL A 121 -12.60 -10.40 -15.54
C VAL A 121 -12.77 -11.92 -15.69
N PHE A 122 -12.31 -12.70 -14.71
CA PHE A 122 -12.18 -14.16 -14.84
C PHE A 122 -13.13 -14.97 -13.95
N GLY A 123 -13.99 -14.31 -13.17
CA GLY A 123 -14.86 -14.96 -12.19
C GLY A 123 -14.15 -15.23 -10.86
N GLU A 124 -14.94 -15.61 -9.85
CA GLU A 124 -14.44 -15.92 -8.50
C GLU A 124 -13.54 -17.17 -8.49
N GLU A 125 -13.78 -18.11 -9.39
CA GLU A 125 -13.02 -19.35 -9.54
C GLU A 125 -11.52 -19.12 -9.86
N ILE A 126 -11.15 -17.94 -10.36
CA ILE A 126 -9.73 -17.62 -10.63
C ILE A 126 -8.88 -17.69 -9.36
N LYS A 127 -9.48 -17.40 -8.19
CA LYS A 127 -8.81 -17.45 -6.89
C LYS A 127 -8.35 -18.85 -6.52
N GLU A 128 -8.97 -19.90 -7.06
CA GLU A 128 -8.51 -21.29 -6.85
C GLU A 128 -7.16 -21.54 -7.51
N LYS A 129 -6.84 -20.79 -8.57
CA LYS A 129 -5.57 -20.90 -9.31
C LYS A 129 -4.52 -19.94 -8.77
N ILE A 130 -4.89 -18.66 -8.62
CA ILE A 130 -3.94 -17.58 -8.33
C ILE A 130 -3.91 -17.16 -6.85
N GLY A 131 -4.74 -17.76 -6.00
CA GLY A 131 -4.93 -17.34 -4.62
C GLY A 131 -5.77 -16.07 -4.46
N SER A 132 -5.87 -15.58 -3.22
CA SER A 132 -6.70 -14.44 -2.85
C SER A 132 -5.97 -13.10 -2.81
N LYS A 133 -4.67 -13.08 -3.12
CA LYS A 133 -3.82 -11.89 -3.06
C LYS A 133 -2.93 -11.81 -4.30
N ILE A 134 -2.85 -10.60 -4.84
CA ILE A 134 -1.85 -10.19 -5.83
C ILE A 134 -1.17 -8.99 -5.18
N TRP A 135 0.17 -9.03 -5.06
CA TRP A 135 0.95 -8.18 -4.14
C TRP A 135 0.87 -8.65 -2.67
N GLY A 136 1.70 -8.06 -1.80
CA GLY A 136 1.94 -8.57 -0.44
C GLY A 136 2.98 -9.68 -0.44
N LEU A 137 3.70 -9.84 0.68
CA LEU A 137 4.68 -10.91 0.82
C LEU A 137 4.01 -12.23 1.22
N ASP A 138 4.45 -13.33 0.63
CA ASP A 138 4.11 -14.67 1.08
C ASP A 138 5.03 -15.14 2.23
N LYS A 139 4.85 -16.39 2.67
CA LYS A 139 5.62 -16.99 3.77
C LYS A 139 7.14 -17.05 3.51
N GLU A 140 7.56 -16.95 2.24
CA GLU A 140 8.97 -16.97 1.84
C GLU A 140 9.52 -15.54 1.69
N GLY A 141 8.66 -14.52 1.87
CA GLY A 141 9.04 -13.13 1.74
C GLY A 141 9.02 -12.62 0.31
N GLU A 142 8.34 -13.32 -0.61
CA GLU A 142 8.23 -12.95 -2.03
C GLU A 142 6.85 -12.38 -2.37
N LEU A 143 6.77 -11.55 -3.40
CA LEU A 143 5.51 -10.92 -3.80
C LEU A 143 4.51 -11.95 -4.39
N ASN A 144 3.29 -11.97 -3.85
CA ASN A 144 2.23 -12.85 -4.34
C ASN A 144 1.89 -12.58 -5.81
N CYS A 145 2.00 -13.62 -6.65
CA CYS A 145 1.61 -13.64 -8.07
C CYS A 145 2.29 -12.59 -8.97
N CYS A 146 3.33 -11.90 -8.48
CA CYS A 146 4.00 -10.84 -9.22
C CYS A 146 5.21 -11.40 -9.98
N TYR A 147 5.24 -11.22 -11.30
CA TYR A 147 6.37 -11.59 -12.17
C TYR A 147 6.79 -13.07 -12.11
N ARG A 148 5.88 -13.95 -11.70
CA ARG A 148 6.05 -15.41 -11.59
C ARG A 148 4.79 -16.13 -12.10
N PRO A 149 4.83 -17.44 -12.39
CA PRO A 149 3.66 -18.18 -12.86
C PRO A 149 2.55 -18.12 -11.81
N THR A 150 1.33 -17.89 -12.26
CA THR A 150 0.17 -17.67 -11.36
C THR A 150 -0.59 -18.94 -11.03
N GLY A 151 -0.27 -20.08 -11.65
CA GLY A 151 -1.09 -21.30 -11.61
C GLY A 151 -2.23 -21.31 -12.64
N ALA A 152 -2.60 -20.15 -13.19
CA ALA A 152 -3.48 -20.06 -14.36
C ALA A 152 -2.66 -20.00 -15.65
N PRO A 153 -2.86 -20.92 -16.63
CA PRO A 153 -2.11 -20.92 -17.88
C PRO A 153 -2.25 -19.60 -18.65
N GLY A 154 -1.11 -19.04 -19.09
CA GLY A 154 -1.08 -17.81 -19.89
C GLY A 154 -1.33 -16.50 -19.11
N LEU A 155 -1.56 -16.56 -17.80
CA LEU A 155 -1.83 -15.37 -16.99
C LEU A 155 -0.62 -14.96 -16.15
N TRP A 156 -0.21 -13.70 -16.31
CA TRP A 156 0.92 -13.09 -15.61
C TRP A 156 0.52 -11.71 -15.07
N PHE A 157 0.95 -11.41 -13.84
CA PHE A 157 0.79 -10.06 -13.27
C PHE A 157 2.15 -9.37 -13.17
N ALA A 158 2.20 -8.12 -13.64
CA ALA A 158 3.38 -7.26 -13.56
C ALA A 158 3.08 -5.93 -12.83
N PRO A 159 2.66 -5.96 -11.55
CA PRO A 159 2.32 -4.75 -10.82
C PRO A 159 3.55 -4.02 -10.27
N GLY A 160 3.31 -2.89 -9.60
CA GLY A 160 4.33 -2.04 -9.02
C GLY A 160 4.80 -0.93 -9.97
N ALA A 161 5.69 -0.08 -9.47
CA ALA A 161 6.24 1.03 -10.25
C ALA A 161 7.40 0.58 -11.18
N ILE A 162 7.87 1.51 -12.02
CA ILE A 162 8.79 1.27 -13.14
C ILE A 162 10.03 0.44 -12.78
N GLN A 163 10.55 0.57 -11.56
CA GLN A 163 11.68 -0.21 -11.08
C GLN A 163 11.40 -1.72 -11.03
N HIS A 164 10.17 -2.13 -10.69
CA HIS A 164 9.77 -3.53 -10.69
C HIS A 164 9.71 -4.04 -12.13
N SER A 165 8.98 -3.35 -12.99
CA SER A 165 8.84 -3.76 -14.39
C SER A 165 10.20 -3.84 -15.08
N ARG A 166 11.04 -2.82 -14.93
CA ARG A 166 12.39 -2.81 -15.54
C ARG A 166 13.26 -3.97 -15.08
N PHE A 167 13.18 -4.34 -13.81
CA PHE A 167 13.96 -5.45 -13.26
C PHE A 167 13.39 -6.82 -13.67
N PHE A 168 12.08 -7.01 -13.55
CA PHE A 168 11.46 -8.32 -13.65
C PHE A 168 10.95 -8.68 -15.06
N SER A 169 10.77 -7.74 -15.98
CA SER A 169 10.27 -8.05 -17.34
C SER A 169 11.12 -9.10 -18.07
N LYS A 170 12.46 -9.04 -17.93
CA LYS A 170 13.36 -10.04 -18.53
C LYS A 170 13.16 -11.42 -17.89
N HIS A 171 12.93 -11.47 -16.59
CA HIS A 171 12.67 -12.72 -15.87
C HIS A 171 11.37 -13.36 -16.35
N VAL A 172 10.30 -12.57 -16.51
CA VAL A 172 9.03 -13.06 -17.07
C VAL A 172 9.21 -13.55 -18.51
N ALA A 173 9.92 -12.81 -19.36
CA ALA A 173 10.16 -13.23 -20.74
C ALA A 173 10.91 -14.57 -20.83
N ILE A 174 11.91 -14.80 -19.98
CA ILE A 174 12.66 -16.06 -19.93
C ILE A 174 11.76 -17.20 -19.44
N GLN A 175 10.91 -16.97 -18.44
CA GLN A 175 9.96 -17.97 -17.97
C GLN A 175 8.93 -18.32 -19.05
N ILE A 176 8.37 -17.33 -19.75
CA ILE A 176 7.46 -17.57 -20.88
C ILE A 176 8.18 -18.39 -21.96
N LEU A 177 9.42 -18.02 -22.34
CA LEU A 177 10.20 -18.78 -23.31
C LEU A 177 10.45 -20.23 -22.86
N ALA A 178 10.75 -20.45 -21.58
CA ALA A 178 10.92 -21.79 -21.04
C ALA A 178 9.63 -22.62 -21.16
N GLN A 179 8.47 -22.03 -20.88
CA GLN A 179 7.15 -22.66 -21.08
C GLN A 179 6.90 -23.03 -22.54
N GLU A 180 7.18 -22.11 -23.48
CA GLU A 180 7.02 -22.34 -24.93
C GLU A 180 7.95 -23.45 -25.46
N LEU A 181 9.13 -23.61 -24.85
CA LEU A 181 10.09 -24.67 -25.17
C LEU A 181 9.76 -26.01 -24.47
N GLY A 182 8.68 -26.09 -23.69
CA GLY A 182 8.28 -27.30 -22.96
C GLY A 182 9.16 -27.60 -21.73
N LEU A 183 9.90 -26.61 -21.23
CA LEU A 183 10.66 -26.73 -20.00
C LEU A 183 9.73 -26.56 -18.79
N LYS A 184 9.96 -27.36 -17.75
CA LYS A 184 9.23 -27.23 -16.48
C LYS A 184 9.81 -26.06 -15.68
N ILE A 185 8.92 -25.21 -15.17
CA ILE A 185 9.18 -24.05 -14.33
C ILE A 185 8.18 -24.01 -13.19
#